data_AF-A0A1I7HY54-F1
#
_entry.id   AF-A0A1I7HY54-F1
#
_cell.length_a   1.000
_cell.length_b   1.000
_cell.length_c   1.000
_cell.angle_alpha   90.00
_cell.angle_beta   90.00
_cell.angle_gamma   90.00
#
_symmetry.space_group_name_H-M   'P 1'
#
loop_
_entity.id
_entity.type
_entity.pdbx_description
1 polymer ?
#
loop_
_entity_poly.entity_id
_entity_poly.type
_entity_poly.pdbx_seq_one_letter_code
_entity_poly.pdbx_strand_id
1 'polypeptide(L)'
;MKKTLIALAALGAMAGAAQAQSTVTIYGLLDANIGSYKTNQVTGATISGLSQAKIDSGGLNGSRWGIRFSEDIGGGMAVIGNLESGINLDAGSSAQGGLLFGRRANVGISSGFGAVTIGRNSSSYDDVSADHAMMAATLFDPSNTNNGFSTAQAAAIGTLAGNAVLLNHNGNGSGAHVTWVGFNTRFNNSIKYVSPNFGGFTGSFMYAFGEDKTAAVSASNTVSANLRYANGPLLISGGYQSEGAARTATTKPALVNTLLNVSYDFGVAKVGFGANRAKFKDVITTFGANGVPTAAHELGAQKEYSLSVAVPLGATTLSAGYARSKGDDLGSSTGWGVQALYSLSKRSTLYVGAVSTKNYENVASNTMALAPLSNITRTTTYAAGIRHTF
;
A
#
# COMPACT_ATOMS: atom_id res chain seq x y z
N MET A 1 56.60 -33.94 25.91
CA MET A 1 56.49 -33.29 24.58
C MET A 1 55.19 -33.59 23.81
N LYS A 2 54.29 -34.49 24.25
CA LYS A 2 53.06 -34.85 23.50
C LYS A 2 51.78 -34.08 23.92
N LYS A 3 51.80 -33.30 25.01
CA LYS A 3 50.63 -32.56 25.51
C LYS A 3 50.48 -31.15 24.92
N THR A 4 51.57 -30.55 24.47
CA THR A 4 51.59 -29.21 23.85
C THR A 4 51.06 -29.19 22.42
N LEU A 5 51.20 -30.28 21.65
CA LEU A 5 50.62 -30.37 20.30
C LEU A 5 49.08 -30.49 20.31
N ILE A 6 48.50 -31.17 21.30
CA ILE A 6 47.03 -31.33 21.41
C ILE A 6 46.38 -29.99 21.80
N ALA A 7 47.01 -29.21 22.67
CA ALA A 7 46.54 -27.87 23.03
C ALA A 7 46.59 -26.89 21.84
N LEU A 8 47.64 -26.95 21.01
CA LEU A 8 47.77 -26.09 19.83
C LEU A 8 46.79 -26.46 18.71
N ALA A 9 46.47 -27.75 18.55
CA ALA A 9 45.42 -28.23 17.64
C ALA A 9 44.01 -27.84 18.12
N ALA A 10 43.74 -27.85 19.43
CA ALA A 10 42.48 -27.39 20.00
C ALA A 10 42.28 -25.86 19.89
N LEU A 11 43.37 -25.07 20.02
CA LEU A 11 43.36 -23.62 19.80
C LEU A 11 43.24 -23.25 18.31
N GLY A 12 43.83 -24.03 17.40
CA GLY A 12 43.66 -23.86 15.95
C GLY A 12 42.25 -24.21 15.45
N ALA A 13 41.57 -25.18 16.08
CA ALA A 13 40.19 -25.54 15.77
C ALA A 13 39.17 -24.49 16.24
N MET A 14 39.52 -23.64 17.22
CA MET A 14 38.67 -22.55 17.72
C MET A 14 38.86 -21.23 16.97
N ALA A 15 39.95 -21.07 16.22
CA ALA A 15 40.26 -19.84 15.47
C ALA A 15 39.62 -19.78 14.06
N GLY A 16 39.02 -20.89 13.59
CA GLY A 16 38.37 -21.00 12.28
C GLY A 16 36.84 -21.06 12.33
N ALA A 17 36.22 -21.00 13.52
CA ALA A 17 34.77 -21.09 13.66
C ALA A 17 34.12 -19.70 13.59
N ALA A 18 33.33 -19.49 12.54
CA ALA A 18 32.44 -18.35 12.30
C ALA A 18 33.10 -17.02 11.90
N GLN A 19 33.68 -16.97 10.69
CA GLN A 19 33.58 -15.75 9.89
C GLN A 19 32.13 -15.65 9.38
N ALA A 20 31.23 -15.17 10.24
CA ALA A 20 29.89 -14.75 9.85
C ALA A 20 30.01 -13.69 8.75
N GLN A 21 29.64 -14.01 7.51
CA GLN A 21 29.67 -13.01 6.44
C GLN A 21 28.51 -12.04 6.64
N SER A 22 28.77 -10.94 7.35
CA SER A 22 27.84 -9.83 7.46
C SER A 22 27.79 -9.08 6.13
N THR A 23 26.58 -8.88 5.62
CA THR A 23 26.33 -8.03 4.45
C THR A 23 25.58 -6.80 4.88
N VAL A 24 26.02 -5.65 4.40
CA VAL A 24 25.29 -4.39 4.52
C VAL A 24 25.14 -3.84 3.11
N THR A 25 23.90 -3.55 2.72
CA THR A 25 23.58 -3.05 1.38
C THR A 25 22.80 -1.76 1.50
N ILE A 26 23.35 -0.70 0.90
CA ILE A 26 22.59 0.51 0.61
C ILE A 26 21.86 0.26 -0.71
N TYR A 27 20.56 0.55 -0.74
CA TYR A 27 19.73 0.37 -1.92
C TYR A 27 18.71 1.49 -2.04
N GLY A 28 18.10 1.61 -3.22
CA GLY A 28 16.98 2.52 -3.37
C GLY A 28 16.33 2.51 -4.74
N LEU A 29 15.34 3.39 -4.86
CA LEU A 29 14.63 3.67 -6.09
C LEU A 29 14.23 5.13 -6.12
N LEU A 30 14.54 5.79 -7.23
CA LEU A 30 14.17 7.18 -7.51
C LEU A 30 13.15 7.17 -8.65
N ASP A 31 12.02 7.83 -8.45
CA ASP A 31 10.94 7.93 -9.42
C ASP A 31 10.36 9.35 -9.40
N ALA A 32 10.37 9.99 -10.56
CA ALA A 32 9.77 11.29 -10.77
C ALA A 32 9.05 11.34 -12.12
N ASN A 33 7.96 12.10 -12.17
CA ASN A 33 7.24 12.40 -13.40
C ASN A 33 6.92 13.88 -13.51
N ILE A 34 6.73 14.31 -14.75
CA ILE A 34 5.93 15.49 -15.06
C ILE A 34 4.54 15.01 -15.46
N GLY A 35 3.52 15.59 -14.83
CA GLY A 35 2.15 15.22 -15.07
C GLY A 35 1.22 16.43 -15.10
N SER A 36 0.02 16.19 -15.61
CA SER A 36 -1.09 17.11 -15.47
C SER A 36 -2.33 16.35 -15.05
N TYR A 37 -3.12 16.92 -14.15
CA TYR A 37 -4.46 16.43 -13.89
C TYR A 37 -5.48 17.48 -14.32
N LYS A 38 -6.61 16.97 -14.82
CA LYS A 38 -7.79 17.74 -15.18
C LYS A 38 -8.96 17.23 -14.36
N THR A 39 -9.64 18.15 -13.70
CA THR A 39 -10.84 17.88 -12.92
C THR A 39 -11.75 19.09 -12.99
N ASN A 40 -12.99 18.97 -12.56
CA ASN A 40 -13.87 20.11 -12.39
C ASN A 40 -13.93 20.47 -10.90
N GLN A 41 -13.73 21.74 -10.59
CA GLN A 41 -13.86 22.27 -9.24
C GLN A 41 -15.15 23.08 -9.13
N VAL A 42 -15.66 23.15 -7.92
CA VAL A 42 -16.83 23.97 -7.60
C VAL A 42 -16.39 25.07 -6.66
N THR A 43 -16.69 26.31 -7.03
CA THR A 43 -16.46 27.49 -6.20
C THR A 43 -17.79 28.22 -6.09
N GLY A 44 -18.45 28.11 -4.94
CA GLY A 44 -19.83 28.59 -4.77
C GLY A 44 -20.80 27.81 -5.66
N ALA A 45 -21.60 28.51 -6.47
CA ALA A 45 -22.53 27.90 -7.43
C ALA A 45 -21.91 27.64 -8.82
N THR A 46 -20.63 27.95 -9.01
CA THR A 46 -19.95 27.84 -10.30
C THR A 46 -19.12 26.56 -10.39
N ILE A 47 -19.28 25.82 -11.48
CA ILE A 47 -18.36 24.74 -11.87
C ILE A 47 -17.33 25.30 -12.85
N SER A 48 -16.05 25.16 -12.56
CA SER A 48 -14.97 25.52 -13.48
C SER A 48 -13.99 24.36 -13.69
N GLY A 49 -13.45 24.28 -14.90
CA GLY A 49 -12.38 23.32 -15.21
C GLY A 49 -11.09 23.72 -14.50
N LEU A 50 -10.51 22.80 -13.74
CA LEU A 50 -9.19 22.93 -13.15
C LEU A 50 -8.22 22.04 -13.92
N SER A 51 -7.10 22.63 -14.34
CA SER A 51 -5.95 21.92 -14.87
C SER A 51 -4.72 22.38 -14.12
N GLN A 52 -3.90 21.44 -13.66
CA GLN A 52 -2.60 21.75 -13.05
C GLN A 52 -1.55 20.82 -13.64
N ALA A 53 -0.45 21.40 -14.11
CA ALA A 53 0.77 20.67 -14.41
C ALA A 53 1.69 20.72 -13.19
N LYS A 54 2.33 19.61 -12.86
CA LYS A 54 3.28 19.51 -11.76
C LYS A 54 4.34 18.45 -12.02
N ILE A 55 5.46 18.59 -11.33
CA ILE A 55 6.38 17.49 -11.12
C ILE A 55 5.93 16.78 -9.85
N ASP A 56 5.86 15.45 -9.91
CA ASP A 56 5.54 14.60 -8.77
C ASP A 56 6.64 13.56 -8.56
N SER A 57 6.81 13.15 -7.31
CA SER A 57 7.58 11.95 -6.99
C SER A 57 6.70 10.69 -6.96
N GLY A 58 7.25 9.58 -7.45
CA GLY A 58 6.71 8.25 -7.25
C GLY A 58 5.54 7.88 -8.17
N GLY A 59 5.66 8.14 -9.47
CA GLY A 59 4.59 7.84 -10.43
C GLY A 59 4.37 6.35 -10.66
N LEU A 60 5.43 5.54 -10.79
CA LEU A 60 5.30 4.09 -10.79
C LEU A 60 5.41 3.52 -9.39
N ASN A 61 6.37 4.02 -8.62
CA ASN A 61 6.66 3.52 -7.28
C ASN A 61 7.15 4.67 -6.40
N GLY A 62 6.66 4.76 -5.16
CA GLY A 62 7.15 5.77 -4.21
C GLY A 62 8.68 5.72 -4.04
N SER A 63 9.34 6.86 -4.23
CA SER A 63 10.80 6.99 -4.13
C SER A 63 11.29 6.68 -2.71
N ARG A 64 12.45 6.01 -2.62
CA ARG A 64 12.98 5.51 -1.35
C ARG A 64 14.47 5.23 -1.40
N TRP A 65 15.07 5.18 -0.23
CA TRP A 65 16.39 4.60 -0.01
C TRP A 65 16.39 3.80 1.29
N GLY A 66 17.34 2.91 1.46
CA GLY A 66 17.45 2.13 2.68
C GLY A 66 18.77 1.41 2.84
N ILE A 67 18.89 0.81 4.02
CA ILE A 67 19.97 -0.06 4.42
C ILE A 67 19.36 -1.40 4.81
N ARG A 68 19.82 -2.47 4.17
CA ARG A 68 19.51 -3.84 4.56
C ARG A 68 20.77 -4.51 5.06
N PHE A 69 20.65 -5.32 6.10
CA PHE A 69 21.74 -6.15 6.55
C PHE A 69 21.31 -7.58 6.85
N SER A 70 22.27 -8.49 6.76
CA SER A 70 22.15 -9.89 7.15
C SER A 70 23.48 -10.35 7.72
N GLU A 71 23.46 -10.94 8.91
CA GLU A 71 24.60 -11.53 9.60
C GLU A 71 24.29 -13.01 9.86
N ASP A 72 25.07 -13.90 9.25
CA ASP A 72 24.98 -15.35 9.52
C ASP A 72 25.47 -15.62 10.94
N ILE A 73 24.59 -16.14 11.81
CA ILE A 73 24.94 -16.46 13.20
C ILE A 73 25.15 -17.97 13.42
N GLY A 74 25.29 -18.73 12.34
CA GLY A 74 25.53 -20.16 12.35
C GLY A 74 24.24 -21.00 12.42
N GLY A 75 24.37 -22.31 12.18
CA GLY A 75 23.24 -23.25 12.26
C GLY A 75 22.14 -23.02 11.22
N GLY A 76 22.43 -22.32 10.12
CA GLY A 76 21.44 -21.94 9.12
C GLY A 76 20.50 -20.81 9.57
N MET A 77 20.95 -19.99 10.52
CA MET A 77 20.20 -18.86 11.06
C MET A 77 20.95 -17.56 10.81
N ALA A 78 20.23 -16.47 10.56
CA ALA A 78 20.80 -15.16 10.37
C ALA A 78 20.03 -14.09 11.17
N VAL A 79 20.75 -13.10 11.69
CA VAL A 79 20.16 -11.84 12.12
C VAL A 79 19.96 -10.97 10.89
N ILE A 80 18.75 -10.46 10.70
CA ILE A 80 18.38 -9.63 9.56
C ILE A 80 17.82 -8.29 10.01
N GLY A 81 17.92 -7.26 9.18
CA GLY A 81 17.23 -6.01 9.45
C GLY A 81 17.14 -5.11 8.24
N ASN A 82 16.22 -4.14 8.32
CA ASN A 82 15.95 -3.22 7.24
C ASN A 82 15.48 -1.86 7.76
N LEU A 83 16.22 -0.82 7.38
CA LEU A 83 15.86 0.58 7.57
C LEU A 83 15.55 1.17 6.19
N GLU A 84 14.32 1.65 5.96
CA GLU A 84 13.90 2.20 4.68
C GLU A 84 13.13 3.51 4.87
N SER A 85 13.59 4.53 4.16
CA SER A 85 13.03 5.88 4.15
C SER A 85 12.39 6.17 2.80
N GLY A 86 11.21 6.79 2.80
CA GLY A 86 10.64 7.36 1.60
C GLY A 86 11.09 8.81 1.41
N ILE A 87 11.35 9.20 0.18
CA ILE A 87 11.74 10.57 -0.19
C ILE A 87 10.75 11.11 -1.20
N ASN A 88 10.32 12.37 -1.04
CA ASN A 88 9.63 13.12 -2.08
C ASN A 88 10.67 13.84 -2.94
N LEU A 89 10.93 13.37 -4.15
CA LEU A 89 11.97 13.95 -5.03
C LEU A 89 11.69 15.37 -5.49
N ASP A 90 10.42 15.75 -5.59
CA ASP A 90 9.96 17.08 -5.96
C ASP A 90 10.28 18.14 -4.89
N ALA A 91 10.33 17.74 -3.62
CA ALA A 91 10.48 18.66 -2.48
C ALA A 91 11.67 18.36 -1.56
N GLY A 92 12.37 17.24 -1.77
CA GLY A 92 13.48 16.78 -0.91
C GLY A 92 13.05 16.37 0.51
N SER A 93 11.75 16.16 0.76
CA SER A 93 11.20 15.88 2.10
C SER A 93 11.00 14.39 2.37
N SER A 94 10.91 13.99 3.64
CA SER A 94 10.52 12.62 4.01
C SER A 94 9.07 12.35 3.61
N ALA A 95 8.84 11.23 2.94
CA ALA A 95 7.55 10.84 2.41
C ALA A 95 6.62 10.18 3.44
N GLN A 96 6.98 10.08 4.73
CA GLN A 96 6.14 9.44 5.76
C GLN A 96 6.01 10.33 7.00
N GLY A 97 5.52 11.55 6.81
CA GLY A 97 5.19 12.45 7.92
C GLY A 97 6.40 12.89 8.75
N GLY A 98 7.56 13.04 8.12
CA GLY A 98 8.80 13.43 8.80
C GLY A 98 9.56 12.28 9.47
N LEU A 99 9.04 11.04 9.42
CA LEU A 99 9.78 9.88 9.93
C LEU A 99 11.07 9.65 9.13
N LEU A 100 12.18 9.41 9.84
CA LEU A 100 13.46 9.07 9.21
C LEU A 100 13.38 7.76 8.42
N PHE A 101 12.81 6.71 8.99
CA PHE A 101 12.62 5.39 8.36
C PHE A 101 11.15 4.97 8.36
N GLY A 102 10.31 5.79 7.73
CA GLY A 102 8.87 5.59 7.77
C GLY A 102 8.35 4.41 6.95
N ARG A 103 9.16 3.82 6.05
CA ARG A 103 8.73 2.68 5.22
C ARG A 103 8.97 1.34 5.89
N ARG A 104 10.13 1.15 6.51
CA ARG A 104 10.48 -0.04 7.33
C ARG A 104 11.54 0.37 8.35
N ALA A 105 11.41 -0.13 9.56
CA ALA A 105 12.45 -0.01 10.58
C ALA A 105 12.35 -1.23 11.49
N ASN A 106 13.04 -2.31 11.13
CA ASN A 106 12.90 -3.59 11.81
C ASN A 106 14.22 -4.37 11.89
N VAL A 107 14.25 -5.30 12.83
CA VAL A 107 15.30 -6.29 13.04
C VAL A 107 14.64 -7.63 13.33
N GLY A 108 15.32 -8.74 13.03
CA GLY A 108 14.73 -10.05 13.16
C GLY A 108 15.72 -11.18 13.00
N ILE A 109 15.16 -12.39 12.97
CA ILE A 109 15.88 -13.64 12.76
C ILE A 109 15.25 -14.37 11.58
N SER A 110 16.08 -14.90 10.69
CA SER A 110 15.67 -15.81 9.63
C SER A 110 16.37 -17.16 9.75
N SER A 111 15.69 -18.23 9.34
CA SER A 111 16.25 -19.58 9.23
C SER A 111 15.36 -20.44 8.30
N GLY A 112 15.53 -21.76 8.33
CA GLY A 112 14.70 -22.72 7.59
C GLY A 112 13.21 -22.67 7.97
N PHE A 113 12.85 -22.10 9.12
CA PHE A 113 11.46 -21.87 9.52
C PHE A 113 10.82 -20.63 8.88
N GLY A 114 11.58 -19.79 8.16
CA GLY A 114 11.14 -18.51 7.63
C GLY A 114 11.83 -17.33 8.34
N ALA A 115 11.13 -16.22 8.49
CA ALA A 115 11.67 -15.01 9.12
C ALA A 115 10.69 -14.39 10.11
N VAL A 116 11.19 -13.94 11.26
CA VAL A 116 10.44 -13.14 12.23
C VAL A 116 11.14 -11.80 12.41
N THR A 117 10.40 -10.70 12.24
CA THR A 117 10.90 -9.33 12.42
C THR A 117 10.07 -8.56 13.43
N ILE A 118 10.72 -7.71 14.21
CA ILE A 118 10.12 -6.84 15.22
C ILE A 118 10.46 -5.39 14.89
N GLY A 119 9.52 -4.47 15.10
CA GLY A 119 9.67 -3.04 14.90
C GLY A 119 8.54 -2.46 14.05
N ARG A 120 8.89 -1.64 13.06
CA ARG A 120 7.95 -1.12 12.06
C ARG A 120 7.95 -1.98 10.81
N ASN A 121 6.89 -2.77 10.61
CA ASN A 121 6.74 -3.67 9.48
C ASN A 121 5.64 -3.21 8.53
N SER A 122 5.74 -3.61 7.25
CA SER A 122 4.58 -3.60 6.36
C SER A 122 3.58 -4.66 6.82
N SER A 123 2.29 -4.42 6.61
CA SER A 123 1.28 -5.41 6.93
C SER A 123 1.37 -6.63 6.00
N SER A 124 0.88 -7.77 6.47
CA SER A 124 0.80 -8.97 5.66
C SER A 124 -0.22 -8.83 4.53
N TYR A 125 -1.28 -8.05 4.74
CA TYR A 125 -2.23 -7.73 3.69
C TYR A 125 -1.60 -6.88 2.57
N ASP A 126 -0.79 -5.88 2.93
CA ASP A 126 -0.08 -5.01 1.97
C ASP A 126 0.80 -5.82 1.02
N ASP A 127 1.51 -6.83 1.55
CA ASP A 127 2.44 -7.67 0.79
C ASP A 127 1.81 -8.34 -0.44
N VAL A 128 0.49 -8.58 -0.41
CA VAL A 128 -0.25 -9.22 -1.50
C VAL A 128 -1.27 -8.29 -2.16
N SER A 129 -1.44 -7.06 -1.68
CA SER A 129 -2.54 -6.17 -2.10
C SER A 129 -2.60 -5.88 -3.60
N ALA A 130 -1.43 -5.87 -4.25
CA ALA A 130 -1.26 -5.58 -5.67
C ALA A 130 -0.92 -6.82 -6.52
N ASP A 131 -1.05 -8.05 -6.01
CA ASP A 131 -0.69 -9.27 -6.77
C ASP A 131 -1.53 -9.47 -8.05
N HIS A 132 -2.72 -8.87 -8.12
CA HIS A 132 -3.56 -8.86 -9.32
C HIS A 132 -3.20 -7.75 -10.32
N ALA A 133 -2.40 -6.76 -9.92
CA ALA A 133 -2.21 -5.53 -10.65
C ALA A 133 -1.16 -5.69 -11.76
N MET A 134 -1.61 -5.91 -13.00
CA MET A 134 -0.73 -5.97 -14.16
C MET A 134 -0.18 -4.59 -14.54
N MET A 135 -0.80 -3.53 -14.02
CA MET A 135 -0.27 -2.16 -14.06
C MET A 135 0.65 -1.84 -12.86
N ALA A 136 0.91 -2.81 -11.98
CA ALA A 136 1.82 -2.71 -10.83
C ALA A 136 1.48 -1.63 -9.78
N ALA A 137 0.18 -1.35 -9.57
CA ALA A 137 -0.29 -0.34 -8.61
C ALA A 137 0.39 1.03 -8.78
N THR A 138 0.63 1.42 -10.03
CA THR A 138 1.23 2.71 -10.40
C THR A 138 0.20 3.82 -10.25
N LEU A 139 0.60 5.06 -10.51
CA LEU A 139 -0.29 6.22 -10.70
C LEU A 139 -1.32 5.96 -11.79
N PHE A 140 -1.04 5.09 -12.76
CA PHE A 140 -1.95 4.79 -13.86
C PHE A 140 -2.90 3.64 -13.55
N ASP A 141 -2.71 2.93 -12.44
CA ASP A 141 -3.58 1.82 -12.06
C ASP A 141 -4.87 2.35 -11.42
N PRO A 142 -6.05 2.09 -12.03
CA PRO A 142 -7.30 2.53 -11.46
C PRO A 142 -7.62 1.82 -10.12
N SER A 143 -7.14 0.60 -9.84
CA SER A 143 -7.41 -0.02 -8.52
C SER A 143 -6.71 0.71 -7.37
N ASN A 144 -5.61 1.41 -7.67
CA ASN A 144 -4.87 2.22 -6.71
C ASN A 144 -5.46 3.64 -6.56
N THR A 145 -5.98 4.23 -7.63
CA THR A 145 -6.38 5.64 -7.68
C THR A 145 -7.90 5.88 -7.57
N ASN A 146 -8.73 4.87 -7.83
CA ASN A 146 -10.20 4.97 -7.85
C ASN A 146 -10.85 5.14 -6.45
N ASN A 147 -10.02 5.23 -5.41
CA ASN A 147 -10.46 5.32 -4.03
C ASN A 147 -10.21 6.69 -3.36
N GLY A 148 -9.53 7.65 -4.00
CA GLY A 148 -9.12 8.92 -3.36
C GLY A 148 -10.02 10.14 -3.62
N PHE A 149 -10.27 10.95 -2.59
CA PHE A 149 -10.90 12.29 -2.71
C PHE A 149 -9.89 13.41 -2.93
N SER A 150 -10.38 14.56 -3.39
CA SER A 150 -9.64 15.83 -3.25
C SER A 150 -9.57 16.23 -1.77
N THR A 151 -8.57 17.04 -1.40
CA THR A 151 -8.37 17.55 -0.04
C THR A 151 -9.58 18.33 0.50
N ALA A 152 -10.28 19.08 -0.36
CA ALA A 152 -11.50 19.80 0.00
C ALA A 152 -12.69 18.85 0.29
N GLN A 153 -12.78 17.75 -0.46
CA GLN A 153 -13.80 16.71 -0.24
C GLN A 153 -13.53 15.91 1.04
N ALA A 154 -12.26 15.57 1.31
CA ALA A 154 -11.82 14.92 2.53
C ALA A 154 -12.17 15.72 3.80
N ALA A 155 -12.00 17.05 3.77
CA ALA A 155 -12.32 17.93 4.90
C ALA A 155 -13.82 17.98 5.21
N ALA A 156 -14.67 18.08 4.19
CA ALA A 156 -16.13 18.09 4.36
C ALA A 156 -16.66 16.74 4.86
N ILE A 157 -16.14 15.62 4.34
CA ILE A 157 -16.49 14.27 4.81
C ILE A 157 -16.06 14.06 6.26
N GLY A 158 -14.88 14.56 6.66
CA GLY A 158 -14.39 14.49 8.04
C GLY A 158 -15.32 15.18 9.05
N THR A 159 -16.00 16.25 8.63
CA THR A 159 -17.00 16.97 9.44
C THR A 159 -18.32 16.18 9.57
N LEU A 160 -18.76 15.48 8.52
CA LEU A 160 -20.00 14.69 8.54
C LEU A 160 -19.84 13.31 9.21
N ALA A 161 -18.65 12.69 9.10
CA ALA A 161 -18.37 11.35 9.66
C ALA A 161 -17.87 11.39 11.12
N GLY A 162 -18.14 12.47 11.85
CA GLY A 162 -17.95 12.62 13.30
C GLY A 162 -16.74 11.87 13.87
N ASN A 163 -15.53 12.45 13.75
CA ASN A 163 -14.32 11.94 14.41
C ASN A 163 -13.93 10.47 14.09
N ALA A 164 -14.20 9.97 12.88
CA ALA A 164 -13.54 8.77 12.39
C ALA A 164 -12.05 9.07 12.10
N VAL A 165 -11.23 9.11 13.15
CA VAL A 165 -9.75 9.18 13.11
C VAL A 165 -9.13 8.07 12.24
N LEU A 166 -9.91 7.04 11.90
CA LEU A 166 -9.58 5.97 10.96
C LEU A 166 -9.61 6.34 9.47
N LEU A 167 -10.19 7.49 9.08
CA LEU A 167 -10.24 7.91 7.67
C LEU A 167 -8.93 8.58 7.22
N ASN A 168 -8.03 8.90 8.16
CA ASN A 168 -6.70 9.41 7.88
C ASN A 168 -5.68 8.26 7.93
N HIS A 169 -5.58 7.49 6.83
CA HIS A 169 -4.57 6.45 6.69
C HIS A 169 -3.20 7.09 6.45
N ASN A 170 -2.59 7.62 7.50
CA ASN A 170 -1.38 8.44 7.48
C ASN A 170 -0.08 7.60 7.36
N GLY A 171 -0.08 6.64 6.43
CA GLY A 171 1.09 5.82 6.08
C GLY A 171 1.97 6.43 4.97
N ASN A 172 1.56 7.55 4.38
CA ASN A 172 2.28 8.29 3.36
C ASN A 172 2.03 9.80 3.59
N GLY A 173 3.09 10.58 3.76
CA GLY A 173 3.06 12.01 4.04
C GLY A 173 2.33 12.83 2.97
N SER A 174 2.12 14.12 3.29
CA SER A 174 1.56 15.20 2.46
C SER A 174 0.82 14.77 1.20
N GLY A 175 -0.42 14.32 1.38
CA GLY A 175 -1.32 13.90 0.30
C GLY A 175 -2.34 12.89 0.79
N ALA A 176 -3.02 13.20 1.90
CA ALA A 176 -4.01 12.33 2.51
C ALA A 176 -5.13 12.00 1.52
N HIS A 177 -4.98 10.88 0.81
CA HIS A 177 -6.09 10.24 0.12
C HIS A 177 -6.92 9.55 1.19
N VAL A 178 -7.97 10.23 1.65
CA VAL A 178 -9.07 9.56 2.36
C VAL A 178 -9.61 8.53 1.37
N THR A 179 -9.36 7.26 1.61
CA THR A 179 -9.80 6.17 0.74
C THR A 179 -10.80 5.31 1.48
N TRP A 180 -12.00 5.16 0.91
CA TRP A 180 -13.06 4.36 1.52
C TRP A 180 -12.74 2.87 1.50
N VAL A 181 -11.88 2.45 0.58
CA VAL A 181 -11.27 1.12 0.52
C VAL A 181 -9.81 1.28 0.96
N GLY A 182 -9.64 1.84 2.17
CA GLY A 182 -8.33 2.12 2.75
C GLY A 182 -7.86 0.96 3.63
N PHE A 183 -6.55 0.81 3.74
CA PHE A 183 -5.94 0.03 4.79
C PHE A 183 -4.59 0.66 5.09
N ASN A 184 -4.14 0.61 6.34
CA ASN A 184 -2.80 1.06 6.65
C ASN A 184 -1.79 -0.01 6.22
N THR A 185 -0.79 0.41 5.46
CA THR A 185 0.22 -0.47 4.88
C THR A 185 1.32 -0.82 5.88
N ARG A 186 1.47 -0.05 6.97
CA ARG A 186 2.61 -0.15 7.90
C ARG A 186 2.23 0.13 9.33
N PHE A 187 2.75 -0.68 10.25
CA PHE A 187 2.44 -0.56 11.67
C PHE A 187 3.72 -0.45 12.50
N ASN A 188 3.71 0.47 13.46
CA ASN A 188 4.70 0.51 14.55
C ASN A 188 4.45 -0.66 15.50
N ASN A 189 5.41 -0.91 16.40
CA ASN A 189 5.25 -1.85 17.52
C ASN A 189 4.67 -3.18 17.04
N SER A 190 5.29 -3.75 16.01
CA SER A 190 4.76 -4.89 15.30
C SER A 190 5.74 -6.04 15.29
N ILE A 191 5.19 -7.25 15.31
CA ILE A 191 5.89 -8.51 15.07
C ILE A 191 5.32 -9.09 13.78
N LYS A 192 6.17 -9.49 12.85
CA LYS A 192 5.78 -10.11 11.60
C LYS A 192 6.53 -11.42 11.40
N TYR A 193 5.80 -12.45 10.98
CA TYR A 193 6.34 -13.73 10.52
C TYR A 193 6.10 -13.88 9.01
N VAL A 194 7.11 -14.36 8.28
CA VAL A 194 7.02 -14.73 6.86
C VAL A 194 7.50 -16.17 6.71
N SER A 195 6.68 -17.01 6.07
CA SER A 195 7.01 -18.43 5.87
C SER A 195 8.06 -18.64 4.77
N PRO A 196 8.75 -19.80 4.78
CA PRO A 196 9.40 -20.33 3.58
C PRO A 196 8.40 -20.57 2.46
N ASN A 197 8.91 -20.88 1.27
CA ASN A 197 8.11 -21.39 0.17
C ASN A 197 7.96 -22.90 0.29
N PHE A 198 6.72 -23.37 0.41
CA PHE A 198 6.34 -24.77 0.41
C PHE A 198 5.60 -25.13 -0.88
N GLY A 199 6.32 -25.56 -1.91
CA GLY A 199 5.69 -26.04 -3.15
C GLY A 199 4.84 -24.99 -3.87
N GLY A 200 5.25 -23.72 -3.82
CA GLY A 200 4.53 -22.57 -4.37
C GLY A 200 3.72 -21.80 -3.32
N PHE A 201 3.50 -22.36 -2.13
CA PHE A 201 2.79 -21.67 -1.04
C PHE A 201 3.74 -20.83 -0.18
N THR A 202 3.36 -19.58 0.05
CA THR A 202 3.98 -18.66 1.01
C THR A 202 2.89 -17.96 1.81
N GLY A 203 3.13 -17.66 3.08
CA GLY A 203 2.22 -16.86 3.89
C GLY A 203 2.97 -15.91 4.80
N SER A 204 2.28 -14.87 5.27
CA SER A 204 2.81 -14.03 6.34
C SER A 204 1.71 -13.66 7.33
N PHE A 205 2.11 -13.41 8.57
CA PHE A 205 1.24 -12.93 9.65
C PHE A 205 1.91 -11.76 10.35
N MET A 206 1.14 -10.74 10.72
CA MET A 206 1.63 -9.61 11.51
C MET A 206 0.63 -9.25 12.58
N TYR A 207 1.14 -9.00 13.79
CA TYR A 207 0.42 -8.38 14.89
C TYR A 207 1.10 -7.06 15.27
N ALA A 208 0.32 -6.00 15.46
CA ALA A 208 0.80 -4.71 15.97
C ALA A 208 0.08 -4.30 17.24
N PHE A 209 0.86 -3.90 18.24
CA PHE A 209 0.39 -3.44 19.55
C PHE A 209 0.03 -1.95 19.49
N GLY A 210 -1.10 -1.59 20.08
CA GLY A 210 -1.40 -0.19 20.40
C GLY A 210 -0.72 0.25 21.70
N GLU A 211 -0.32 1.52 21.74
CA GLU A 211 0.28 2.18 22.92
C GLU A 211 -0.71 3.14 23.60
N ASP A 212 -2.00 2.98 23.30
CA ASP A 212 -3.11 3.85 23.69
C ASP A 212 -3.95 3.27 24.85
N LYS A 213 -3.36 2.39 25.67
CA LYS A 213 -4.04 1.83 26.84
C LYS A 213 -4.27 2.91 27.90
N THR A 214 -5.47 2.97 28.46
CA THR A 214 -5.78 3.76 29.67
C THR A 214 -6.43 2.88 30.74
N ALA A 215 -6.70 3.45 31.93
CA ALA A 215 -7.36 2.72 33.01
C ALA A 215 -8.76 2.20 32.64
N ALA A 216 -9.50 2.93 31.78
CA ALA A 216 -10.85 2.57 31.36
C ALA A 216 -10.90 1.88 29.98
N VAL A 217 -9.77 1.83 29.27
CA VAL A 217 -9.73 1.52 27.84
C VAL A 217 -8.57 0.58 27.50
N SER A 218 -8.88 -0.62 27.02
CA SER A 218 -7.90 -1.54 26.42
C SER A 218 -7.23 -0.92 25.19
N ALA A 219 -5.93 -1.20 25.01
CA ALA A 219 -5.17 -0.74 23.85
C ALA A 219 -5.82 -1.19 22.52
N SER A 220 -5.65 -0.36 21.50
CA SER A 220 -5.85 -0.75 20.11
C SER A 220 -4.87 -1.87 19.71
N ASN A 221 -5.17 -2.53 18.60
CA ASN A 221 -4.29 -3.53 18.01
C ASN A 221 -4.64 -3.72 16.54
N THR A 222 -3.68 -4.18 15.75
CA THR A 222 -3.91 -4.57 14.37
C THR A 222 -3.41 -5.98 14.11
N VAL A 223 -4.18 -6.75 13.34
CA VAL A 223 -3.83 -8.08 12.85
C VAL A 223 -3.90 -8.09 11.35
N SER A 224 -2.92 -8.70 10.68
CA SER A 224 -3.00 -8.98 9.26
C SER A 224 -2.37 -10.33 8.93
N ALA A 225 -2.90 -10.99 7.89
CA ALA A 225 -2.40 -12.25 7.40
C ALA A 225 -2.58 -12.35 5.88
N ASN A 226 -1.72 -13.11 5.22
CA ASN A 226 -1.93 -13.51 3.84
C ASN A 226 -1.57 -14.99 3.62
N LEU A 227 -2.10 -15.51 2.52
CA LEU A 227 -1.65 -16.74 1.90
C LEU A 227 -1.54 -16.50 0.39
N ARG A 228 -0.46 -16.97 -0.20
CA ARG A 228 -0.16 -16.85 -1.62
C ARG A 228 0.28 -18.20 -2.16
N TYR A 229 -0.27 -18.59 -3.29
CA TYR A 229 0.19 -19.69 -4.12
C TYR A 229 0.70 -19.13 -5.45
N ALA A 230 1.96 -19.42 -5.77
CA ALA A 230 2.56 -19.07 -7.05
C ALA A 230 3.30 -20.29 -7.60
N ASN A 231 2.83 -20.80 -8.74
CA ASN A 231 3.45 -21.93 -9.40
C ASN A 231 3.32 -21.80 -10.93
N GLY A 232 4.46 -21.66 -11.61
CA GLY A 232 4.51 -21.38 -13.04
C GLY A 232 3.75 -20.10 -13.40
N PRO A 233 2.79 -20.15 -14.36
CA PRO A 233 2.08 -18.97 -14.83
C PRO A 233 0.99 -18.48 -13.88
N LEU A 234 0.55 -19.30 -12.92
CA LEU A 234 -0.57 -18.98 -12.03
C LEU A 234 -0.11 -18.39 -10.71
N LEU A 235 -0.76 -17.30 -10.31
CA LEU A 235 -0.69 -16.75 -8.96
C LEU A 235 -2.11 -16.58 -8.40
N ILE A 236 -2.31 -17.04 -7.17
CA ILE A 236 -3.51 -16.77 -6.37
C ILE A 236 -3.04 -16.26 -5.01
N SER A 237 -3.62 -15.16 -4.53
CA SER A 237 -3.36 -14.71 -3.16
C SER A 237 -4.60 -14.18 -2.48
N GLY A 238 -4.66 -14.38 -1.16
CA GLY A 238 -5.71 -13.92 -0.28
C GLY A 238 -5.10 -13.19 0.91
N GLY A 239 -5.80 -12.16 1.39
CA GLY A 239 -5.31 -11.30 2.46
C GLY A 239 -6.44 -10.90 3.39
N TYR A 240 -6.13 -10.79 4.67
CA TYR A 240 -7.01 -10.28 5.73
C TYR A 240 -6.27 -9.23 6.55
N GLN A 241 -6.95 -8.15 6.89
CA GLN A 241 -6.45 -7.15 7.83
C GLN A 241 -7.58 -6.62 8.70
N SER A 242 -7.35 -6.53 10.00
CA SER A 242 -8.24 -5.91 10.97
C SER A 242 -7.46 -4.86 11.75
N GLU A 243 -7.82 -3.60 11.55
CA GLU A 243 -7.21 -2.45 12.23
C GLU A 243 -8.13 -1.96 13.35
N GLY A 244 -7.61 -1.87 14.56
CA GLY A 244 -8.30 -1.24 15.68
C GLY A 244 -7.93 0.22 15.84
N ALA A 245 -8.90 1.09 16.14
CA ALA A 245 -8.64 2.47 16.56
C ALA A 245 -8.56 2.64 18.07
N ALA A 246 -8.09 3.82 18.50
CA ALA A 246 -8.21 4.31 19.86
C ALA A 246 -9.68 4.45 20.28
N ARG A 247 -10.03 3.98 21.49
CA ARG A 247 -11.43 3.95 21.94
C ARG A 247 -11.87 5.32 22.48
N THR A 248 -13.10 5.71 22.17
CA THR A 248 -13.90 6.57 23.06
C THR A 248 -14.69 5.64 24.00
N ALA A 249 -15.06 6.11 25.20
CA ALA A 249 -15.44 5.31 26.39
C ALA A 249 -16.34 4.05 26.20
N THR A 250 -17.06 3.91 25.08
CA THR A 250 -18.05 2.84 24.84
C THR A 250 -17.84 1.98 23.58
N THR A 251 -17.03 2.35 22.58
CA THR A 251 -16.88 1.57 21.32
C THR A 251 -15.48 1.66 20.68
N LYS A 252 -15.09 0.63 19.92
CA LYS A 252 -13.81 0.54 19.20
C LYS A 252 -14.09 0.51 17.70
N PRO A 253 -13.87 1.60 16.94
CA PRO A 253 -14.05 1.49 15.50
C PRO A 253 -12.96 0.57 14.94
N ALA A 254 -13.36 -0.32 14.04
CA ALA A 254 -12.47 -1.27 13.40
C ALA A 254 -12.66 -1.25 11.90
N LEU A 255 -11.56 -1.36 11.16
CA LEU A 255 -11.57 -1.52 9.72
C LEU A 255 -11.10 -2.93 9.38
N VAL A 256 -11.96 -3.69 8.70
CA VAL A 256 -11.66 -5.04 8.25
C VAL A 256 -11.60 -5.06 6.74
N ASN A 257 -10.44 -5.44 6.21
CA ASN A 257 -10.20 -5.64 4.79
C ASN A 257 -9.98 -7.13 4.48
N THR A 258 -10.57 -7.58 3.38
CA THR A 258 -10.35 -8.91 2.82
C THR A 258 -10.20 -8.84 1.32
N LEU A 259 -9.15 -9.45 0.78
CA LEU A 259 -8.91 -9.50 -0.66
C LEU A 259 -8.75 -10.91 -1.20
N LEU A 260 -8.98 -11.04 -2.50
CA LEU A 260 -8.62 -12.15 -3.35
C LEU A 260 -8.01 -11.60 -4.64
N ASN A 261 -6.84 -12.12 -5.00
CA ASN A 261 -6.16 -11.83 -6.24
C ASN A 261 -5.97 -13.11 -7.03
N VAL A 262 -6.13 -13.01 -8.34
CA VAL A 262 -5.75 -14.05 -9.29
C VAL A 262 -5.00 -13.38 -10.43
N SER A 263 -3.86 -13.93 -10.83
CA SER A 263 -3.21 -13.55 -12.07
C SER A 263 -2.66 -14.76 -12.82
N TYR A 264 -2.62 -14.63 -14.15
CA TYR A 264 -2.11 -15.66 -15.04
C TYR A 264 -1.24 -15.06 -16.14
N ASP A 265 -0.08 -15.66 -16.35
CA ASP A 265 0.86 -15.31 -17.41
C ASP A 265 0.72 -16.28 -18.60
N PHE A 266 0.13 -15.80 -19.70
CA PHE A 266 -0.01 -16.56 -20.95
C PHE A 266 1.25 -16.50 -21.83
N GLY A 267 2.32 -15.87 -21.36
CA GLY A 267 3.54 -15.58 -22.13
C GLY A 267 3.37 -14.35 -23.03
N VAL A 268 2.34 -14.35 -23.88
CA VAL A 268 2.04 -13.20 -24.78
C VAL A 268 1.33 -12.04 -24.07
N ALA A 269 0.66 -12.33 -22.96
CA ALA A 269 -0.03 -11.35 -22.14
C ALA A 269 -0.17 -11.89 -20.71
N LYS A 270 -0.20 -10.98 -19.73
CA LYS A 270 -0.53 -11.28 -18.35
C LYS A 270 -1.87 -10.65 -18.01
N VAL A 271 -2.74 -11.39 -17.35
CA VAL A 271 -4.05 -10.92 -16.93
C VAL A 271 -4.15 -11.06 -15.41
N GLY A 272 -4.74 -10.08 -14.76
CA GLY A 272 -4.98 -10.11 -13.32
C GLY A 272 -6.35 -9.57 -12.95
N PHE A 273 -6.97 -10.25 -11.98
CA PHE A 273 -8.26 -9.91 -11.38
C PHE A 273 -8.10 -9.76 -9.88
N GLY A 274 -8.59 -8.64 -9.35
CA GLY A 274 -8.63 -8.36 -7.92
C GLY A 274 -10.06 -8.19 -7.43
N ALA A 275 -10.35 -8.72 -6.25
CA ALA A 275 -11.56 -8.43 -5.50
C ALA A 275 -11.17 -8.04 -4.08
N ASN A 276 -11.66 -6.91 -3.59
CA ASN A 276 -11.45 -6.46 -2.22
C ASN A 276 -12.76 -6.06 -1.56
N ARG A 277 -12.84 -6.24 -0.24
CA ARG A 277 -13.95 -5.76 0.58
C ARG A 277 -13.40 -5.08 1.83
N ALA A 278 -13.76 -3.82 2.00
CA ALA A 278 -13.54 -3.04 3.20
C ALA A 278 -14.84 -2.94 4.01
N LYS A 279 -14.78 -3.18 5.31
CA LYS A 279 -15.91 -2.99 6.23
C LYS A 279 -15.45 -2.22 7.46
N PHE A 280 -16.11 -1.11 7.71
CA PHE A 280 -16.02 -0.41 8.98
C PHE A 280 -17.00 -1.03 9.97
N LYS A 281 -16.57 -1.15 11.22
CA LYS A 281 -17.40 -1.56 12.36
C LYS A 281 -17.40 -0.44 13.38
N ASP A 282 -18.55 -0.16 13.99
CA ASP A 282 -18.73 0.87 15.01
C ASP A 282 -18.37 2.30 14.50
N VAL A 283 -18.34 2.49 13.17
CA VAL A 283 -18.23 3.81 12.52
C VAL A 283 -19.64 4.27 12.18
N ILE A 284 -20.15 5.18 13.00
CA ILE A 284 -21.48 5.76 12.84
C ILE A 284 -21.40 6.96 11.91
N THR A 285 -22.26 6.98 10.90
CA THR A 285 -22.39 8.06 9.93
C THR A 285 -23.84 8.53 9.83
N THR A 286 -24.04 9.76 9.37
CA THR A 286 -25.34 10.30 8.95
C THR A 286 -25.44 10.40 7.43
N PHE A 287 -24.47 9.83 6.70
CA PHE A 287 -24.37 9.93 5.25
C PHE A 287 -25.41 9.05 4.55
N GLY A 288 -26.37 9.63 3.84
CA GLY A 288 -27.32 8.88 3.00
C GLY A 288 -27.08 9.07 1.50
N ALA A 289 -27.87 8.35 0.70
CA ALA A 289 -27.84 8.44 -0.76
C ALA A 289 -28.12 9.86 -1.26
N ASN A 290 -27.51 10.25 -2.39
CA ASN A 290 -27.75 11.52 -3.09
C ASN A 290 -27.54 12.79 -2.24
N GLY A 291 -26.70 12.76 -1.21
CA GLY A 291 -26.47 13.98 -0.42
C GLY A 291 -27.46 14.20 0.72
N VAL A 292 -28.38 13.26 0.97
CA VAL A 292 -29.42 13.43 1.99
C VAL A 292 -28.94 12.83 3.31
N PRO A 293 -28.83 13.63 4.39
CA PRO A 293 -28.52 13.08 5.71
C PRO A 293 -29.59 12.07 6.14
N THR A 294 -29.16 10.94 6.67
CA THR A 294 -30.02 9.89 7.22
C THR A 294 -29.81 9.78 8.74
N ALA A 295 -30.70 9.05 9.41
CA ALA A 295 -30.51 8.70 10.81
C ALA A 295 -29.15 8.01 11.00
N ALA A 296 -28.54 8.23 12.17
CA ALA A 296 -27.25 7.63 12.51
C ALA A 296 -27.27 6.10 12.29
N HIS A 297 -26.36 5.60 11.45
CA HIS A 297 -26.24 4.18 11.11
C HIS A 297 -24.76 3.80 10.92
N GLU A 298 -24.45 2.50 10.95
CA GLU A 298 -23.10 2.02 10.63
C GLU A 298 -22.82 2.15 9.13
N LEU A 299 -21.65 2.66 8.78
CA LEU A 299 -21.21 2.75 7.38
C LEU A 299 -21.14 1.35 6.74
N GLY A 300 -21.85 1.20 5.62
CA GLY A 300 -21.90 0.00 4.80
C GLY A 300 -20.53 -0.38 4.22
N ALA A 301 -20.41 -1.67 3.88
CA ALA A 301 -19.16 -2.19 3.35
C ALA A 301 -18.91 -1.69 1.92
N GLN A 302 -17.65 -1.44 1.59
CA GLN A 302 -17.22 -1.19 0.22
C GLN A 302 -16.69 -2.46 -0.42
N LYS A 303 -16.99 -2.64 -1.71
CA LYS A 303 -16.53 -3.76 -2.52
C LYS A 303 -15.86 -3.22 -3.77
N GLU A 304 -14.63 -3.63 -4.02
CA GLU A 304 -13.87 -3.28 -5.20
C GLU A 304 -13.60 -4.51 -6.06
N TYR A 305 -13.69 -4.32 -7.36
CA TYR A 305 -13.25 -5.28 -8.37
C TYR A 305 -12.35 -4.58 -9.38
N SER A 306 -11.27 -5.24 -9.77
CA SER A 306 -10.33 -4.75 -10.76
C SER A 306 -9.98 -5.84 -11.77
N LEU A 307 -9.76 -5.43 -13.01
CA LEU A 307 -9.25 -6.27 -14.08
C LEU A 307 -8.14 -5.50 -14.78
N SER A 308 -7.00 -6.15 -15.00
CA SER A 308 -5.88 -5.53 -15.70
C SER A 308 -5.16 -6.52 -16.61
N VAL A 309 -4.55 -6.00 -17.66
CA VAL A 309 -3.77 -6.75 -18.64
C VAL A 309 -2.45 -6.05 -18.90
N ALA A 310 -1.38 -6.82 -19.08
CA ALA A 310 -0.08 -6.34 -19.54
C ALA A 310 0.42 -7.19 -20.71
N VAL A 311 0.91 -6.52 -21.76
CA VAL A 311 1.44 -7.14 -22.97
C VAL A 311 2.90 -6.71 -23.13
N PRO A 312 3.87 -7.63 -22.96
CA PRO A 312 5.27 -7.36 -23.23
C PRO A 312 5.54 -7.34 -24.74
N LEU A 313 6.18 -6.27 -25.21
CA LEU A 313 6.55 -5.99 -26.61
C LEU A 313 8.03 -5.63 -26.66
N GLY A 314 8.91 -6.62 -26.43
CA GLY A 314 10.35 -6.40 -26.33
C GLY A 314 10.71 -5.54 -25.11
N ALA A 315 11.36 -4.40 -25.33
CA ALA A 315 11.72 -3.46 -24.26
C ALA A 315 10.53 -2.64 -23.74
N THR A 316 9.38 -2.70 -24.41
CA THR A 316 8.16 -1.99 -24.00
C THR A 316 7.17 -2.95 -23.35
N THR A 317 6.51 -2.55 -22.28
CA THR A 317 5.29 -3.21 -21.79
C THR A 317 4.13 -2.24 -21.89
N LEU A 318 3.07 -2.64 -22.58
CA LEU A 318 1.80 -1.91 -22.59
C LEU A 318 0.87 -2.54 -21.55
N SER A 319 0.17 -1.72 -20.79
CA SER A 319 -0.80 -2.24 -19.82
C SER A 319 -2.05 -1.37 -19.78
N ALA A 320 -3.17 -2.02 -19.49
CA ALA A 320 -4.46 -1.37 -19.30
C ALA A 320 -5.19 -1.99 -18.12
N GLY A 321 -6.03 -1.20 -17.47
CA GLY A 321 -6.78 -1.62 -16.31
C GLY A 321 -8.12 -0.92 -16.20
N TYR A 322 -9.04 -1.59 -15.52
CA TYR A 322 -10.32 -1.06 -15.12
C TYR A 322 -10.59 -1.47 -13.68
N ALA A 323 -11.10 -0.55 -12.87
CA ALA A 323 -11.54 -0.83 -11.51
C ALA A 323 -12.92 -0.23 -11.27
N ARG A 324 -13.73 -0.93 -10.46
CA ARG A 324 -15.01 -0.45 -9.98
C ARG A 324 -15.12 -0.74 -8.50
N SER A 325 -15.50 0.28 -7.75
CA SER A 325 -15.82 0.16 -6.35
C SER A 325 -17.26 0.58 -6.08
N LYS A 326 -17.90 -0.06 -5.09
CA LYS A 326 -19.26 0.23 -4.65
C LYS A 326 -19.34 0.16 -3.14
N GLY A 327 -19.82 1.23 -2.52
CA GLY A 327 -20.23 1.25 -1.11
C GLY A 327 -21.72 1.45 -1.02
N ASP A 328 -22.38 0.77 -0.08
CA ASP A 328 -23.85 0.84 0.05
C ASP A 328 -24.32 2.29 0.29
N ASP A 329 -23.59 3.06 1.12
CA ASP A 329 -23.92 4.47 1.36
C ASP A 329 -23.24 5.41 0.36
N LEU A 330 -22.08 5.02 -0.18
CA LEU A 330 -21.21 5.88 -0.99
C LEU A 330 -21.60 5.93 -2.47
N GLY A 331 -22.36 4.95 -2.96
CA GLY A 331 -22.64 4.77 -4.38
C GLY A 331 -21.48 4.09 -5.10
N SER A 332 -21.32 4.35 -6.40
CA SER A 332 -20.29 3.70 -7.21
C SER A 332 -19.15 4.63 -7.65
N SER A 333 -17.95 4.06 -7.75
CA SER A 333 -16.71 4.68 -8.21
C SER A 333 -16.13 3.83 -9.34
N THR A 334 -15.61 4.44 -10.40
CA THR A 334 -15.04 3.70 -11.54
C THR A 334 -13.78 4.35 -12.05
N GLY A 335 -12.77 3.57 -12.38
CA GLY A 335 -11.54 4.06 -13.01
C GLY A 335 -11.12 3.20 -14.18
N TRP A 336 -10.47 3.82 -15.16
CA TRP A 336 -9.70 3.12 -16.18
C TRP A 336 -8.31 3.75 -16.27
N GLY A 337 -7.34 2.97 -16.69
CA GLY A 337 -5.98 3.44 -16.88
C GLY A 337 -5.25 2.70 -17.99
N VAL A 338 -4.28 3.39 -18.57
CA VAL A 338 -3.35 2.85 -19.58
C VAL A 338 -1.94 3.35 -19.28
N GLN A 339 -0.95 2.50 -19.49
CA GLN A 339 0.45 2.88 -19.36
C GLN A 339 1.32 2.16 -20.39
N ALA A 340 2.42 2.82 -20.76
CA ALA A 340 3.53 2.24 -21.49
C ALA A 340 4.80 2.38 -20.64
N LEU A 341 5.49 1.26 -20.41
CA LEU A 341 6.78 1.21 -19.72
C LEU A 341 7.87 0.81 -20.70
N TYR A 342 8.91 1.62 -20.84
CA TYR A 342 10.06 1.33 -21.70
C TYR A 342 11.32 1.10 -20.86
N SER A 343 11.87 -0.11 -20.93
CA SER A 343 13.10 -0.47 -20.22
C SER A 343 14.33 0.06 -20.96
N LEU A 344 14.93 1.13 -20.44
CA LEU A 344 16.25 1.61 -20.88
C LEU A 344 17.36 0.64 -20.44
N SER A 345 17.19 0.04 -19.26
CA SER A 345 18.10 -0.97 -18.71
C SER A 345 17.33 -1.85 -17.72
N LYS A 346 18.03 -2.80 -17.08
CA LYS A 346 17.48 -3.56 -15.95
C LYS A 346 17.10 -2.67 -14.76
N ARG A 347 17.67 -1.47 -14.65
CA ARG A 347 17.54 -0.55 -13.51
C ARG A 347 16.80 0.73 -13.84
N SER A 348 16.66 1.09 -15.12
CA SER A 348 16.05 2.36 -15.56
C SER A 348 14.87 2.11 -16.48
N THR A 349 13.74 2.77 -16.19
CA THR A 349 12.49 2.64 -16.94
C THR A 349 11.92 4.03 -17.23
N LEU A 350 11.66 4.33 -18.51
CA LEU A 350 10.82 5.48 -18.89
C LEU A 350 9.36 5.03 -18.88
N TYR A 351 8.45 5.95 -18.57
CA TYR A 351 7.03 5.66 -18.60
C TYR A 351 6.19 6.82 -19.07
N VAL A 352 5.04 6.50 -19.63
CA VAL A 352 3.97 7.44 -19.94
C VAL A 352 2.63 6.74 -19.74
N GLY A 353 1.61 7.48 -19.32
CA GLY A 353 0.30 6.91 -19.15
C GLY A 353 -0.79 7.94 -18.90
N ALA A 354 -2.01 7.42 -18.79
CA ALA A 354 -3.18 8.17 -18.41
C ALA A 354 -4.08 7.33 -17.51
N VAL A 355 -4.72 7.98 -16.55
CA VAL A 355 -5.78 7.37 -15.73
C VAL A 355 -6.94 8.33 -15.63
N SER A 356 -8.15 7.79 -15.63
CA SER A 356 -9.37 8.56 -15.41
C SER A 356 -10.22 7.86 -14.37
N THR A 357 -10.42 8.51 -13.22
CA THR A 357 -11.24 7.99 -12.12
C THR A 357 -12.45 8.87 -11.91
N LYS A 358 -13.59 8.24 -11.64
CA LYS A 358 -14.84 8.87 -11.24
C LYS A 358 -15.06 8.54 -9.77
N ASN A 359 -15.08 9.55 -8.92
CA ASN A 359 -15.32 9.41 -7.49
C ASN A 359 -16.73 8.87 -7.18
N TYR A 360 -16.89 8.36 -5.96
CA TYR A 360 -18.16 7.92 -5.40
C TYR A 360 -19.28 8.96 -5.54
N GLU A 361 -20.37 8.52 -6.19
CA GLU A 361 -21.50 9.37 -6.60
C GLU A 361 -22.13 10.15 -5.44
N ASN A 362 -22.39 9.50 -4.30
CA ASN A 362 -23.08 10.13 -3.18
C ASN A 362 -22.17 11.08 -2.40
N VAL A 363 -20.85 10.94 -2.53
CA VAL A 363 -19.86 11.77 -1.82
C VAL A 363 -19.71 13.12 -2.53
N ALA A 364 -19.76 13.09 -3.86
CA ALA A 364 -19.76 14.28 -4.67
C ALA A 364 -21.04 15.12 -4.52
N SER A 365 -22.19 14.48 -4.28
CA SER A 365 -23.45 15.20 -4.03
C SER A 365 -23.50 15.88 -2.67
N ASN A 366 -22.93 15.28 -1.63
CA ASN A 366 -22.93 15.82 -0.25
C ASN A 366 -22.02 17.05 -0.06
N THR A 367 -20.97 17.17 -0.87
CA THR A 367 -20.05 18.32 -0.79
C THR A 367 -20.55 19.52 -1.58
N MET A 368 -21.47 19.34 -2.53
CA MET A 368 -21.69 20.29 -3.62
C MET A 368 -23.20 20.40 -3.95
N ALA A 369 -24.02 20.77 -2.97
CA ALA A 369 -25.49 20.84 -3.04
C ALA A 369 -26.09 21.83 -4.08
N LEU A 370 -25.30 22.37 -5.02
CA LEU A 370 -25.70 23.48 -5.89
C LEU A 370 -25.36 23.32 -7.40
N ALA A 371 -24.88 22.17 -7.88
CA ALA A 371 -24.49 22.05 -9.30
C ALA A 371 -24.72 20.66 -9.94
N PRO A 372 -24.98 20.56 -11.27
CA PRO A 372 -25.22 19.29 -11.96
C PRO A 372 -24.00 18.35 -11.91
N LEU A 373 -24.23 17.14 -11.37
CA LEU A 373 -23.21 16.21 -10.84
C LEU A 373 -22.38 15.44 -11.88
N SER A 374 -22.71 15.51 -13.17
CA SER A 374 -22.21 14.57 -14.18
C SER A 374 -20.73 14.76 -14.55
N ASN A 375 -20.19 15.99 -14.42
CA ASN A 375 -18.80 16.30 -14.82
C ASN A 375 -17.85 16.61 -13.64
N ILE A 376 -18.35 16.83 -12.41
CA ILE A 376 -17.54 17.22 -11.23
C ILE A 376 -16.76 16.04 -10.64
N THR A 377 -17.20 14.82 -10.91
CA THR A 377 -16.71 13.61 -10.22
C THR A 377 -15.50 12.96 -10.87
N ARG A 378 -15.11 13.40 -12.07
CA ARG A 378 -14.06 12.76 -12.86
C ARG A 378 -12.76 13.54 -12.83
N THR A 379 -11.69 12.86 -12.44
CA THR A 379 -10.32 13.36 -12.55
C THR A 379 -9.58 12.52 -13.57
N THR A 380 -8.94 13.19 -14.53
CA THR A 380 -8.08 12.52 -15.52
C THR A 380 -6.67 13.04 -15.37
N THR A 381 -5.72 12.13 -15.16
CA THR A 381 -4.30 12.43 -14.98
C THR A 381 -3.51 11.86 -16.15
N TYR A 382 -2.60 12.66 -16.68
CA TYR A 382 -1.59 12.27 -17.66
C TYR A 382 -0.22 12.48 -17.03
N ALA A 383 0.70 11.54 -17.20
CA ALA A 383 2.06 11.73 -16.72
C ALA A 383 3.07 10.99 -17.60
N ALA A 384 4.27 11.54 -17.66
CA ALA A 384 5.45 10.90 -18.22
C ALA A 384 6.62 11.07 -17.25
N GLY A 385 7.43 10.03 -17.09
CA GLY A 385 8.49 10.06 -16.08
C GLY A 385 9.55 9.00 -16.27
N ILE A 386 10.41 8.91 -15.26
CA ILE A 386 11.51 7.97 -15.18
C ILE A 386 11.60 7.37 -13.79
N ARG A 387 11.93 6.08 -13.75
CA ARG A 387 12.26 5.34 -12.53
C ARG A 387 13.66 4.75 -12.66
N HIS A 388 14.47 4.87 -11.62
CA HIS A 388 15.80 4.28 -11.51
C HIS A 388 15.98 3.54 -10.18
N THR A 389 16.50 2.31 -10.19
CA THR A 389 16.85 1.52 -8.99
C THR A 389 18.37 1.40 -8.84
N PHE A 390 18.89 1.51 -7.62
CA PHE A 390 20.33 1.38 -7.33
C PHE A 390 20.68 0.34 -6.28
#